data_AF-A0A820C3P5-F1
#
_entry.id   AF-A0A820C3P5-F1
#
_cell.length_a   1.000
_cell.length_b   1.000
_cell.length_c   1.000
_cell.angle_alpha   90.00
_cell.angle_beta   90.00
_cell.angle_gamma   90.00
#
_symmetry.space_group_name_H-M   'P 1'
#
loop_
_entity.id
_entity.type
_entity.pdbx_description
1 polymer ?
#
loop_
_entity_poly.entity_id
_entity_poly.type
_entity_poly.pdbx_seq_one_letter_code
_entity_poly.pdbx_strand_id
1 'polypeptide(L)'
;KFGANEHIATRLFQLAKKLNLNIVGCAFHVGTGCYDDNAFQHALQFAQHIFQIAKKYQFHLTILDIGGGFPGFDEDHRPSFSQLAQTIRQSLDEFFPQRENIQIIAEPGRYFAAASMDLVASIIACRSNNKDYLNFSSKEEKENVDKDLIDYVYYINESTYGSLSNILYENTTYSITCLRKEHSQLIKHGETKYKSIVYGPTCDSSDIVSLAVDLPLLNIGDHLLIYHVGAYSNSFSTKFNGFQTIKYFYIWKD
;
A
#
# COMPACT_ATOMS: atom_id res chain seq x y z
N LYS A 1 5.94 0.61 -18.10
CA LYS A 1 4.58 0.12 -18.46
C LYS A 1 3.77 1.22 -19.14
N PHE A 2 3.65 2.40 -18.53
CA PHE A 2 3.00 3.58 -19.10
C PHE A 2 3.94 4.81 -19.02
N GLY A 3 3.53 5.92 -19.63
CA GLY A 3 4.29 7.18 -19.69
C GLY A 3 4.91 7.43 -21.06
N ALA A 4 4.73 8.63 -21.60
CA ALA A 4 5.33 9.07 -22.85
C ALA A 4 6.61 9.88 -22.56
N ASN A 5 7.73 9.47 -23.13
CA ASN A 5 8.92 10.31 -23.17
C ASN A 5 8.74 11.47 -24.18
N GLU A 6 9.69 12.40 -24.23
CA GLU A 6 9.63 13.58 -25.09
C GLU A 6 9.37 13.25 -26.57
N HIS A 7 10.07 12.24 -27.11
CA HIS A 7 9.91 11.83 -28.51
C HIS A 7 8.50 11.32 -28.80
N ILE A 8 7.93 10.53 -27.89
CA ILE A 8 6.56 10.02 -28.01
C ILE A 8 5.56 11.16 -27.84
N ALA A 9 5.70 12.01 -26.82
CA ALA A 9 4.83 13.15 -26.58
C ALA A 9 4.75 14.08 -27.81
N THR A 10 5.90 14.35 -28.43
CA THR A 10 5.98 15.11 -29.68
C THR A 10 5.16 14.49 -30.81
N ARG A 11 5.29 13.18 -31.02
CA ARG A 11 4.48 12.45 -32.02
C ARG A 11 2.99 12.47 -31.68
N LEU A 12 2.64 12.38 -30.40
CA LEU A 12 1.25 12.46 -29.94
C LEU A 12 0.63 13.83 -30.23
N PHE A 13 1.34 14.94 -29.99
CA PHE A 13 0.85 16.28 -30.38
C PHE A 13 0.65 16.41 -31.89
N GLN A 14 1.59 15.92 -32.69
CA GLN A 14 1.46 15.93 -34.16
C GLN A 14 0.26 15.11 -34.63
N LEU A 15 0.07 13.92 -34.05
CA LEU A 15 -1.06 13.05 -34.37
C LEU A 15 -2.39 13.67 -33.93
N ALA A 16 -2.46 14.23 -32.73
CA ALA A 16 -3.65 14.91 -32.22
C ALA A 16 -4.10 16.05 -33.15
N LYS A 17 -3.15 16.83 -33.68
CA LYS A 17 -3.45 17.83 -34.72
C LYS A 17 -4.04 17.23 -35.98
N LYS A 18 -3.45 16.16 -36.51
CA LYS A 18 -3.97 15.47 -37.72
C LYS A 18 -5.37 14.91 -37.50
N LEU A 19 -5.67 14.49 -36.27
CA LEU A 19 -6.96 13.94 -35.87
C LEU A 19 -7.95 15.00 -35.36
N ASN A 20 -7.59 16.28 -35.39
CA ASN A 20 -8.39 17.39 -34.85
C ASN A 20 -8.83 17.17 -33.38
N LEU A 21 -7.94 16.58 -32.57
CA LEU A 21 -8.14 16.39 -31.13
C LEU A 21 -7.59 17.59 -30.37
N ASN A 22 -8.22 17.93 -29.25
CA ASN A 22 -7.75 18.96 -28.34
C ASN A 22 -7.08 18.33 -27.11
N ILE A 23 -5.76 18.45 -26.99
CA ILE A 23 -5.04 18.03 -25.79
C ILE A 23 -5.08 19.18 -24.78
N VAL A 24 -5.66 18.92 -23.61
CA VAL A 24 -5.92 19.92 -22.57
C VAL A 24 -4.97 19.85 -21.37
N GLY A 25 -4.13 18.83 -21.28
CA GLY A 25 -3.24 18.68 -20.14
C GLY A 25 -2.23 17.54 -20.29
N CYS A 26 -1.46 17.33 -19.23
CA CYS A 26 -0.67 16.11 -19.05
C CYS A 26 -0.85 15.58 -17.63
N ALA A 27 -0.56 14.28 -17.49
CA ALA A 27 -0.63 13.56 -16.24
C ALA A 27 0.67 12.80 -16.01
N PHE A 28 1.08 12.66 -14.76
CA PHE A 28 2.12 11.73 -14.34
C PHE A 28 1.71 11.00 -13.06
N HIS A 29 2.39 9.91 -12.76
CA HIS A 29 2.21 9.17 -11.51
C HIS A 29 3.58 8.64 -11.07
N VAL A 30 4.08 9.09 -9.91
CA VAL A 30 5.43 8.73 -9.42
C VAL A 30 5.55 7.26 -9.00
N GLY A 31 4.40 6.63 -8.75
CA GLY A 31 4.29 5.24 -8.31
C GLY A 31 3.85 5.15 -6.86
N THR A 32 3.11 4.09 -6.53
CA THR A 32 2.70 3.84 -5.16
C THR A 32 3.90 3.36 -4.36
N GLY A 33 4.16 3.95 -3.20
CA GLY A 33 5.34 3.62 -2.39
C GLY A 33 6.65 4.06 -3.03
N CYS A 34 6.65 5.16 -3.78
CA CYS A 34 7.87 5.76 -4.31
C CYS A 34 8.72 6.30 -3.16
N TYR A 35 9.96 5.79 -3.02
CA TYR A 35 10.90 6.14 -1.94
C TYR A 35 11.89 7.25 -2.31
N ASP A 36 11.79 7.80 -3.52
CA ASP A 36 12.64 8.91 -3.96
C ASP A 36 11.97 10.23 -3.58
N ASP A 37 12.56 10.94 -2.61
CA ASP A 37 12.11 12.25 -2.11
C ASP A 37 11.95 13.29 -3.23
N ASN A 38 12.67 13.13 -4.35
CA ASN A 38 12.67 14.07 -5.47
C ASN A 38 11.78 13.63 -6.63
N ALA A 39 11.08 12.49 -6.53
CA ALA A 39 10.31 11.93 -7.65
C ALA A 39 9.26 12.90 -8.19
N PHE A 40 8.52 13.56 -7.29
CA PHE A 40 7.54 14.57 -7.68
C PHE A 40 8.18 15.81 -8.30
N GLN A 41 9.33 16.25 -7.79
CA GLN A 41 10.05 17.40 -8.34
C GLN A 41 10.49 17.11 -9.79
N HIS A 42 11.13 15.96 -10.02
CA HIS A 42 11.54 15.53 -11.36
C HIS A 42 10.34 15.38 -12.32
N ALA A 43 9.23 14.82 -11.83
CA ALA A 43 8.02 14.66 -12.64
C ALA A 43 7.37 16.01 -13.00
N LEU A 44 7.34 16.96 -12.06
CA LEU A 44 6.86 18.32 -12.31
C LEU A 44 7.76 19.08 -13.29
N GLN A 45 9.08 18.95 -13.16
CA GLN A 45 10.03 19.52 -14.11
C GLN A 45 9.79 18.97 -15.52
N PHE A 46 9.58 17.65 -15.65
CA PHE A 46 9.30 17.03 -16.94
C PHE A 46 7.92 17.45 -17.48
N ALA A 47 6.89 17.53 -16.63
CA ALA A 47 5.58 18.01 -17.02
C ALA A 47 5.64 19.44 -17.58
N GLN A 48 6.44 20.32 -16.95
CA GLN A 48 6.69 21.68 -17.42
C GLN A 48 7.30 21.69 -18.83
N HIS A 49 8.28 20.82 -19.08
CA HIS A 49 8.88 20.66 -20.41
C HIS A 49 7.84 20.21 -21.44
N ILE A 50 6.94 19.29 -21.08
CA ILE A 50 5.81 18.89 -21.94
C ILE A 50 4.88 20.06 -22.24
N PHE A 51 4.56 20.91 -21.27
CA PHE A 51 3.79 22.14 -21.50
C PHE A 51 4.45 23.07 -22.53
N GLN A 52 5.79 23.20 -22.48
CA GLN A 52 6.53 23.99 -23.47
C GLN A 52 6.47 23.38 -24.87
N ILE A 53 6.58 22.05 -24.99
CA ILE A 53 6.46 21.35 -26.26
C ILE A 53 5.04 21.52 -26.83
N ALA A 54 4.01 21.34 -26.00
CA ALA A 54 2.61 21.52 -26.40
C ALA A 54 2.36 22.89 -27.03
N LYS A 55 2.93 23.95 -26.44
CA LYS A 55 2.86 25.33 -26.98
C LYS A 55 3.46 25.46 -28.37
N LYS A 56 4.60 24.79 -28.65
CA LYS A 56 5.20 24.75 -30.02
C LYS A 56 4.26 24.10 -31.03
N TYR A 57 3.43 23.17 -30.58
CA TYR A 57 2.39 22.53 -31.37
C TYR A 57 1.03 23.23 -31.30
N GLN A 58 0.94 24.47 -30.79
CA GLN A 58 -0.29 25.27 -30.68
C GLN A 58 -1.39 24.62 -29.82
N PHE A 59 -1.00 23.75 -28.87
CA PHE A 59 -1.90 23.31 -27.81
C PHE A 59 -1.76 24.24 -26.60
N HIS A 60 -2.91 24.58 -26.00
CA HIS A 60 -2.97 25.33 -24.76
C HIS A 60 -3.41 24.39 -23.64
N LEU A 61 -2.44 23.88 -22.88
CA LEU A 61 -2.71 22.98 -21.76
C LEU A 61 -3.20 23.80 -20.56
N THR A 62 -4.31 23.36 -19.97
CA THR A 62 -4.98 23.99 -18.84
C THR A 62 -5.11 23.05 -17.65
N ILE A 63 -4.69 21.78 -17.77
CA ILE A 63 -4.76 20.78 -16.69
C ILE A 63 -3.37 20.17 -16.47
N LEU A 64 -2.96 20.12 -15.21
CA LEU A 64 -1.82 19.33 -14.75
C LEU A 64 -2.30 18.32 -13.71
N ASP A 65 -2.19 17.04 -14.01
CA ASP A 65 -2.50 15.96 -13.08
C ASP A 65 -1.21 15.39 -12.48
N ILE A 66 -1.04 15.52 -11.17
CA ILE A 66 0.15 15.04 -10.44
C ILE A 66 0.03 13.58 -9.98
N GLY A 67 -1.09 12.93 -10.29
CA GLY A 67 -1.34 11.52 -9.99
C GLY A 67 -1.42 11.24 -8.49
N GLY A 68 -1.09 10.01 -8.11
CA GLY A 68 -1.04 9.51 -6.75
C GLY A 68 0.38 9.29 -6.24
N GLY A 69 0.53 8.34 -5.30
CA GLY A 69 1.82 8.02 -4.66
C GLY A 69 1.96 8.59 -3.23
N PHE A 70 0.98 9.37 -2.77
CA PHE A 70 0.92 9.89 -1.41
C PHE A 70 0.83 8.77 -0.35
N PRO A 71 1.50 8.92 0.81
CA PRO A 71 1.46 7.94 1.89
C PRO A 71 0.06 7.87 2.52
N GLY A 72 -0.33 6.68 3.00
CA GLY A 72 -1.63 6.46 3.64
C GLY A 72 -1.70 6.82 5.12
N PHE A 73 -0.54 6.87 5.76
CA PHE A 73 -0.30 7.17 7.16
C PHE A 73 1.20 7.46 7.31
N ASP A 74 1.61 8.04 8.44
CA ASP A 74 3.02 8.31 8.69
C ASP A 74 3.75 7.01 9.07
N GLU A 75 4.87 6.75 8.39
CA GLU A 75 5.70 5.58 8.60
C GLU A 75 7.13 6.02 8.90
N ASP A 76 7.83 5.25 9.73
CA ASP A 76 9.24 5.49 10.01
C ASP A 76 10.05 5.46 8.72
N HIS A 77 10.98 6.42 8.59
CA HIS A 77 11.87 6.57 7.42
C HIS A 77 11.17 6.94 6.10
N ARG A 78 9.92 7.40 6.12
CA ARG A 78 9.24 7.95 4.94
C ARG A 78 8.85 9.42 5.14
N PRO A 79 8.88 10.25 4.08
CA PRO A 79 8.31 11.58 4.16
C PRO A 79 6.82 11.52 4.52
N SER A 80 6.44 12.27 5.54
CA SER A 80 5.02 12.52 5.84
C SER A 80 4.33 13.18 4.64
N PHE A 81 3.01 13.04 4.58
CA PHE A 81 2.21 13.73 3.55
C PHE A 81 2.48 15.24 3.54
N SER A 82 2.61 15.86 4.71
CA SER A 82 2.86 17.31 4.85
C SER A 82 4.19 17.72 4.22
N GLN A 83 5.27 16.95 4.45
CA GLN A 83 6.57 17.20 3.83
C GLN A 83 6.49 17.08 2.31
N LEU A 84 5.84 16.02 1.82
CA LEU A 84 5.67 15.81 0.38
C LEU A 84 4.84 16.94 -0.27
N ALA A 85 3.74 17.33 0.37
CA ALA A 85 2.90 18.44 -0.09
C ALA A 85 3.66 19.78 -0.12
N GLN A 86 4.58 20.00 0.81
CA GLN A 86 5.46 21.17 0.80
C GLN A 86 6.44 21.13 -0.38
N THR A 87 7.10 20.00 -0.63
CA THR A 87 8.01 19.82 -1.78
C THR A 87 7.29 20.02 -3.11
N ILE A 88 6.08 19.46 -3.25
CA ILE A 88 5.24 19.65 -4.44
C ILE A 88 4.90 21.13 -4.63
N ARG A 89 4.53 21.84 -3.55
CA ARG A 89 4.19 23.27 -3.62
C ARG A 89 5.38 24.12 -4.08
N GLN A 90 6.56 23.87 -3.51
CA GLN A 90 7.79 24.55 -3.91
C GLN A 90 8.14 24.26 -5.37
N SER A 91 8.01 23.01 -5.81
CA SER A 91 8.26 22.61 -7.20
C SER A 91 7.26 23.24 -8.18
N LEU A 92 5.99 23.39 -7.77
CA LEU A 92 4.97 24.10 -8.55
C LEU A 92 5.27 25.60 -8.63
N ASP A 93 5.76 26.22 -7.57
CA ASP A 93 6.19 27.62 -7.57
C ASP A 93 7.39 27.84 -8.49
N GLU A 94 8.33 26.91 -8.51
CA GLU A 94 9.53 26.97 -9.37
C GLU A 94 9.19 26.74 -10.85
N PHE A 95 8.51 25.63 -11.17
CA PHE A 95 8.30 25.20 -12.56
C PHE A 95 7.05 25.78 -13.20
N PHE A 96 6.03 26.10 -12.40
CA PHE A 96 4.76 26.67 -12.85
C PHE A 96 4.44 27.99 -12.11
N PRO A 97 5.29 29.03 -12.21
CA PRO A 97 5.08 30.29 -11.48
C PRO A 97 3.85 31.09 -11.97
N GLN A 98 3.44 30.92 -13.23
CA GLN A 98 2.29 31.60 -13.85
C GLN A 98 1.16 30.60 -14.15
N ARG A 99 0.60 30.02 -13.08
CA ARG A 99 -0.32 28.87 -13.17
C ARG A 99 -1.78 29.19 -12.88
N GLU A 100 -2.18 30.46 -12.91
CA GLU A 100 -3.55 30.90 -12.59
C GLU A 100 -4.60 30.28 -13.53
N ASN A 101 -4.21 29.97 -14.78
CA ASN A 101 -5.06 29.32 -15.78
C ASN A 101 -4.81 27.79 -15.88
N ILE A 102 -4.06 27.21 -14.95
CA ILE A 102 -3.76 25.77 -14.91
C ILE A 102 -4.49 25.17 -13.70
N GLN A 103 -5.44 24.30 -13.97
CA GLN A 103 -6.06 23.47 -12.95
C GLN A 103 -5.10 22.34 -12.56
N ILE A 104 -4.64 22.36 -11.31
CA ILE A 104 -3.85 21.27 -10.74
C ILE A 104 -4.82 20.28 -10.09
N ILE A 105 -4.74 19.02 -10.50
CA ILE A 105 -5.49 17.91 -9.93
C ILE A 105 -4.53 16.81 -9.49
N ALA A 106 -5.02 15.87 -8.70
CA ALA A 106 -4.27 14.71 -8.22
C ALA A 106 -5.20 13.48 -8.14
N GLU A 107 -4.61 12.29 -8.09
CA GLU A 107 -5.29 10.98 -8.02
C GLU A 107 -4.93 10.23 -6.70
N PRO A 108 -5.15 10.82 -5.50
CA PRO A 108 -4.82 10.16 -4.24
C PRO A 108 -5.74 8.96 -3.96
N GLY A 109 -5.21 7.74 -4.10
CA GLY A 109 -5.90 6.50 -3.70
C GLY A 109 -5.57 6.11 -2.25
N ARG A 110 -4.37 5.55 -2.05
CA ARG A 110 -3.90 5.04 -0.75
C ARG A 110 -4.04 6.05 0.38
N TYR A 111 -3.76 7.32 0.10
CA TYR A 111 -3.88 8.43 1.05
C TYR A 111 -5.23 8.45 1.78
N PHE A 112 -6.34 8.30 1.06
CA PHE A 112 -7.66 8.31 1.68
C PHE A 112 -8.05 6.96 2.28
N ALA A 113 -7.65 5.87 1.62
CA ALA A 113 -8.17 4.55 1.95
C ALA A 113 -7.40 3.83 3.08
N ALA A 114 -6.07 3.97 3.17
CA ALA A 114 -5.24 3.07 3.97
C ALA A 114 -5.62 3.03 5.45
N ALA A 115 -5.61 4.19 6.12
CA ALA A 115 -5.91 4.30 7.55
C ALA A 115 -7.40 4.26 7.88
N SER A 116 -8.28 4.12 6.88
CA SER A 116 -9.74 4.10 7.09
C SER A 116 -10.29 2.76 7.58
N MET A 117 -9.49 1.69 7.50
CA MET A 117 -9.90 0.34 7.88
C MET A 117 -8.79 -0.39 8.63
N ASP A 118 -9.16 -1.00 9.74
CA ASP A 118 -8.38 -2.02 10.43
C ASP A 118 -9.10 -3.37 10.30
N LEU A 119 -8.34 -4.46 10.24
CA LEU A 119 -8.86 -5.82 10.12
C LEU A 119 -8.81 -6.53 11.46
N VAL A 120 -9.94 -7.10 11.86
CA VAL A 120 -10.01 -8.03 12.99
C VAL A 120 -10.06 -9.45 12.45
N ALA A 121 -9.02 -10.24 12.72
CA ALA A 121 -8.92 -11.63 12.31
C ALA A 121 -8.91 -12.55 13.54
N SER A 122 -9.63 -13.65 13.50
CA SER A 122 -9.71 -14.62 14.60
C SER A 122 -8.66 -15.71 14.43
N ILE A 123 -8.02 -16.09 15.53
CA ILE A 123 -7.15 -17.27 15.60
C ILE A 123 -8.02 -18.51 15.48
N ILE A 124 -7.80 -19.32 14.45
CA ILE A 124 -8.54 -20.56 14.18
C ILE A 124 -7.75 -21.82 14.51
N ALA A 125 -6.42 -21.74 14.55
CA ALA A 125 -5.56 -22.81 15.02
C ALA A 125 -4.28 -22.25 15.63
N CYS A 126 -3.75 -22.95 16.63
CA CYS A 126 -2.47 -22.64 17.27
C CYS A 126 -1.59 -23.89 17.25
N ARG A 127 -0.28 -23.70 17.09
CA ARG A 127 0.73 -24.73 17.33
C ARG A 127 1.85 -24.13 18.16
N SER A 128 2.22 -24.79 19.25
CA SER A 128 3.51 -24.52 19.91
C SER A 128 4.62 -25.12 19.06
N ASN A 129 5.83 -24.55 19.13
CA ASN A 129 6.99 -25.09 18.43
C ASN A 129 7.33 -26.50 18.95
N ASN A 130 6.83 -27.51 18.26
CA ASN A 130 7.37 -28.86 18.30
C ASN A 130 8.19 -28.99 17.01
N LYS A 131 9.51 -29.14 17.17
CA LYS A 131 10.55 -28.93 16.13
C LYS A 131 10.38 -29.75 14.84
N ASP A 132 9.46 -30.70 14.81
CA ASP A 132 9.29 -31.68 13.74
C ASP A 132 8.48 -31.18 12.52
N TYR A 133 7.83 -30.01 12.57
CA TYR A 133 6.79 -29.64 11.59
C TYR A 133 7.00 -28.34 10.79
N LEU A 134 8.05 -27.56 11.03
CA LEU A 134 8.32 -26.31 10.28
C LEU A 134 9.10 -26.58 8.99
N ASN A 135 8.46 -27.20 8.00
CA ASN A 135 9.04 -27.45 6.67
C ASN A 135 8.57 -26.41 5.64
N PHE A 136 9.22 -25.26 5.59
CA PHE A 136 9.13 -24.31 4.48
C PHE A 136 9.58 -24.97 3.17
N SER A 137 8.73 -24.94 2.14
CA SER A 137 8.90 -25.68 0.88
C SER A 137 9.80 -24.97 -0.14
N SER A 138 10.14 -23.71 0.08
CA SER A 138 10.93 -22.89 -0.86
C SER A 138 12.31 -22.50 -0.32
N LYS A 139 13.30 -22.37 -1.21
CA LYS A 139 14.69 -21.97 -0.87
C LYS A 139 14.81 -20.47 -0.51
N GLU A 140 13.85 -19.64 -0.90
CA GLU A 140 13.86 -18.19 -0.68
C GLU A 140 13.36 -17.80 0.73
N GLU A 141 12.50 -18.62 1.37
CA GLU A 141 12.04 -18.43 2.76
C GLU A 141 13.15 -18.65 3.82
N LYS A 142 14.30 -19.21 3.43
CA LYS A 142 15.38 -19.60 4.35
C LYS A 142 16.29 -18.47 4.79
N GLU A 143 16.35 -17.35 4.07
CA GLU A 143 17.45 -16.39 4.28
C GLU A 143 17.28 -15.46 5.48
N ASN A 144 16.08 -15.33 6.07
CA ASN A 144 15.83 -14.28 7.09
C ASN A 144 15.12 -14.71 8.39
N VAL A 145 14.74 -15.99 8.57
CA VAL A 145 14.03 -16.43 9.78
C VAL A 145 14.73 -17.63 10.40
N ASP A 146 15.33 -17.41 11.57
CA ASP A 146 15.85 -18.49 12.40
C ASP A 146 14.68 -19.23 13.07
N LYS A 147 14.39 -20.44 12.57
CA LYS A 147 13.30 -21.29 13.06
C LYS A 147 13.47 -21.67 14.53
N ASP A 148 14.71 -21.71 15.02
CA ASP A 148 14.99 -22.06 16.40
C ASP A 148 14.55 -20.95 17.37
N LEU A 149 14.23 -19.76 16.85
CA LEU A 149 13.74 -18.62 17.62
C LEU A 149 12.22 -18.44 17.58
N ILE A 150 11.48 -19.29 16.86
CA ILE A 150 10.01 -19.20 16.81
C ILE A 150 9.40 -20.05 17.92
N ASP A 151 8.56 -19.45 18.76
CA ASP A 151 7.89 -20.12 19.87
C ASP A 151 6.53 -20.69 19.47
N TYR A 152 5.77 -19.95 18.65
CA TYR A 152 4.38 -20.28 18.29
C TYR A 152 4.06 -20.02 16.83
N VAL A 153 3.11 -20.80 16.32
CA VAL A 153 2.51 -20.61 14.99
C VAL A 153 1.01 -20.46 15.15
N TYR A 154 0.47 -19.38 14.59
CA TYR A 154 -0.95 -19.09 14.59
C TYR A 154 -1.50 -19.11 13.17
N TYR A 155 -2.71 -19.60 13.03
CA TYR A 155 -3.48 -19.54 11.79
C TYR A 155 -4.68 -18.65 12.04
N ILE A 156 -4.90 -17.66 11.18
CA ILE A 156 -6.05 -16.76 11.25
C ILE A 156 -7.07 -17.07 10.17
N ASN A 157 -8.30 -16.61 10.36
CA ASN A 157 -9.37 -16.71 9.37
C ASN A 157 -9.29 -15.62 8.27
N GLU A 158 -8.09 -15.13 7.97
CA GLU A 158 -7.86 -14.20 6.85
C GLU A 158 -6.56 -14.47 6.11
N SER A 159 -6.46 -14.07 4.84
CA SER A 159 -5.45 -14.58 3.92
C SER A 159 -4.75 -13.49 3.12
N THR A 160 -3.53 -13.78 2.69
CA THR A 160 -2.87 -13.02 1.62
C THR A 160 -3.58 -13.15 0.27
N TYR A 161 -4.44 -14.15 0.09
CA TYR A 161 -5.36 -14.26 -1.04
C TYR A 161 -6.68 -13.48 -0.84
N GLY A 162 -6.87 -12.88 0.35
CA GLY A 162 -8.04 -12.12 0.80
C GLY A 162 -7.74 -10.62 0.94
N SER A 163 -8.03 -10.04 2.11
CA SER A 163 -7.75 -8.63 2.45
C SER A 163 -6.27 -8.30 2.44
N LEU A 164 -5.42 -9.28 2.72
CA LEU A 164 -4.00 -9.05 2.99
C LEU A 164 -3.15 -9.23 1.74
N SER A 165 -3.76 -9.06 0.56
CA SER A 165 -3.13 -9.20 -0.76
C SER A 165 -1.92 -8.30 -1.00
N ASN A 166 -1.84 -7.15 -0.32
CA ASN A 166 -0.67 -6.28 -0.43
C ASN A 166 0.62 -6.94 0.10
N ILE A 167 0.51 -7.98 0.94
CA ILE A 167 1.68 -8.77 1.34
C ILE A 167 2.33 -9.41 0.11
N LEU A 168 1.53 -9.97 -0.81
CA LEU A 168 2.03 -10.61 -2.02
C LEU A 168 2.37 -9.61 -3.14
N TYR A 169 1.53 -8.59 -3.34
CA TYR A 169 1.65 -7.71 -4.50
C TYR A 169 2.54 -6.48 -4.25
N GLU A 170 2.68 -6.06 -3.00
CA GLU A 170 3.40 -4.85 -2.62
C GLU A 170 4.49 -5.08 -1.55
N ASN A 171 4.69 -6.33 -1.12
CA ASN A 171 5.58 -6.69 -0.01
C ASN A 171 5.32 -5.86 1.26
N THR A 172 4.03 -5.59 1.54
CA THR A 172 3.63 -4.78 2.70
C THR A 172 3.80 -5.59 3.98
N THR A 173 4.32 -4.94 5.02
CA THR A 173 4.30 -5.45 6.39
C THR A 173 3.26 -4.67 7.18
N TYR A 174 2.38 -5.37 7.88
CA TYR A 174 1.34 -4.75 8.70
C TYR A 174 1.72 -4.72 10.17
N SER A 175 1.32 -3.66 10.87
CA SER A 175 1.35 -3.64 12.33
C SER A 175 0.23 -4.52 12.88
N ILE A 176 0.58 -5.43 13.78
CA ILE A 176 -0.33 -6.42 14.37
C ILE A 176 -0.34 -6.24 15.88
N THR A 177 -1.54 -6.14 16.45
CA THR A 177 -1.77 -6.31 17.89
C THR A 177 -2.85 -7.38 18.10
N CYS A 178 -3.27 -7.61 19.34
CA CYS A 178 -4.27 -8.62 19.66
C CYS A 178 -5.30 -8.12 20.68
N LEU A 179 -6.47 -8.75 20.62
CA LEU A 179 -7.60 -8.59 21.51
C LEU A 179 -7.95 -9.97 22.07
N ARG A 180 -7.98 -10.10 23.40
CA ARG A 180 -8.39 -11.35 24.05
C ARG A 180 -9.91 -11.50 24.00
N LYS A 181 -10.38 -12.70 23.66
CA LYS A 181 -11.81 -13.04 23.53
C LYS A 181 -12.61 -12.73 24.79
N GLU A 182 -12.05 -12.99 25.97
CA GLU A 182 -12.77 -12.97 27.24
C GLU A 182 -13.02 -11.56 27.79
N HIS A 183 -12.24 -10.57 27.35
CA HIS A 183 -12.31 -9.21 27.91
C HIS A 183 -12.48 -8.11 26.88
N SER A 184 -12.34 -8.38 25.57
CA SER A 184 -12.29 -7.34 24.52
C SER A 184 -11.35 -6.19 24.87
N GLN A 185 -10.34 -6.47 25.69
CA GLN A 185 -9.32 -5.53 26.12
C GLN A 185 -8.08 -5.78 25.28
N LEU A 186 -7.47 -4.68 24.84
CA LEU A 186 -6.10 -4.71 24.35
C LEU A 186 -5.22 -5.34 25.43
N ILE A 187 -4.27 -6.17 25.00
CA ILE A 187 -3.33 -6.82 25.89
C ILE A 187 -2.64 -5.81 26.81
N LYS A 188 -2.52 -6.17 28.09
CA LYS A 188 -1.95 -5.32 29.13
C LYS A 188 -0.47 -5.06 28.85
N HIS A 189 -0.02 -3.84 29.09
CA HIS A 189 1.40 -3.50 29.11
C HIS A 189 2.15 -4.45 30.06
N GLY A 190 3.20 -5.12 29.57
CA GLY A 190 4.07 -5.99 30.36
C GLY A 190 3.82 -7.50 30.26
N GLU A 191 2.87 -7.95 29.43
CA GLU A 191 2.76 -9.39 29.13
C GLU A 191 3.99 -9.91 28.36
N THR A 192 4.44 -11.12 28.72
CA THR A 192 5.50 -11.82 27.98
C THR A 192 5.06 -12.05 26.54
N LYS A 193 5.92 -11.64 25.61
CA LYS A 193 5.75 -11.87 24.19
C LYS A 193 6.70 -12.95 23.70
N TYR A 194 6.25 -13.63 22.66
CA TYR A 194 6.89 -14.76 22.04
C TYR A 194 6.99 -14.52 20.55
N LYS A 195 8.11 -14.92 19.95
CA LYS A 195 8.32 -14.78 18.51
C LYS A 195 7.40 -15.78 17.80
N SER A 196 6.53 -15.25 16.95
CA SER A 196 5.46 -16.04 16.35
C SER A 196 5.40 -15.87 14.84
N ILE A 197 4.95 -16.92 14.15
CA ILE A 197 4.54 -16.87 12.74
C ILE A 197 3.01 -16.82 12.67
N VAL A 198 2.47 -16.01 11.75
CA VAL A 198 1.04 -15.96 11.45
C VAL A 198 0.81 -16.39 10.01
N TYR A 199 0.05 -17.46 9.83
CA TYR A 199 -0.42 -17.95 8.53
C TYR A 199 -1.88 -17.59 8.30
N GLY A 200 -2.26 -17.48 7.03
CA GLY A 200 -3.66 -17.51 6.64
C GLY A 200 -4.25 -18.93 6.63
N PRO A 201 -5.53 -19.08 6.28
CA PRO A 201 -6.29 -20.32 6.40
C PRO A 201 -6.13 -21.26 5.20
N THR A 202 -5.39 -20.87 4.15
CA THR A 202 -5.36 -21.64 2.90
C THR A 202 -4.40 -22.83 2.97
N CYS A 203 -4.48 -23.69 1.94
CA CYS A 203 -3.58 -24.84 1.80
C CYS A 203 -2.25 -24.49 1.14
N ASP A 204 -2.07 -23.23 0.73
CA ASP A 204 -0.84 -22.77 0.09
C ASP A 204 0.18 -22.36 1.16
N SER A 205 1.39 -22.89 1.06
CA SER A 205 2.50 -22.54 1.95
C SER A 205 2.88 -21.06 1.88
N SER A 206 2.56 -20.36 0.80
CA SER A 206 2.85 -18.93 0.63
C SER A 206 1.80 -18.01 1.28
N ASP A 207 0.74 -18.56 1.89
CA ASP A 207 -0.25 -17.78 2.66
C ASP A 207 0.28 -17.42 4.05
N ILE A 208 1.33 -16.61 4.06
CA ILE A 208 2.03 -16.17 5.26
C ILE A 208 1.72 -14.69 5.49
N VAL A 209 1.08 -14.38 6.62
CA VAL A 209 0.71 -13.02 7.01
C VAL A 209 1.86 -12.31 7.71
N SER A 210 2.62 -13.03 8.55
CA SER A 210 3.82 -12.51 9.18
C SER A 210 4.78 -13.65 9.52
N LEU A 211 6.04 -13.50 9.11
CA LEU A 211 7.10 -14.45 9.39
C LEU A 211 7.73 -14.27 10.79
N ALA A 212 7.58 -13.11 11.40
CA ALA A 212 8.11 -12.81 12.72
C ALA A 212 7.35 -11.65 13.37
N VAL A 213 6.52 -11.97 14.35
CA VAL A 213 5.80 -10.97 15.15
C VAL A 213 5.84 -11.35 16.63
N ASP A 214 6.05 -10.36 17.49
CA ASP A 214 6.05 -10.55 18.95
C ASP A 214 4.61 -10.47 19.48
N LEU A 215 4.05 -11.64 19.80
CA LEU A 215 2.69 -11.78 20.32
C LEU A 215 2.72 -12.44 21.70
N PRO A 216 1.81 -12.11 22.63
CA PRO A 216 1.63 -12.94 23.81
C PRO A 216 1.11 -14.33 23.42
N LEU A 217 1.01 -15.21 24.40
CA LEU A 217 0.35 -16.51 24.18
C LEU A 217 -1.14 -16.28 23.86
N LEU A 218 -1.57 -16.74 22.68
CA LEU A 218 -2.94 -16.63 22.19
C LEU A 218 -3.59 -18.00 22.07
N ASN A 219 -4.91 -18.03 22.28
CA ASN A 219 -5.74 -19.21 22.14
C ASN A 219 -6.64 -19.14 20.90
N ILE A 220 -7.17 -20.29 20.50
CA ILE A 220 -8.20 -20.35 19.47
C ILE A 220 -9.40 -19.49 19.90
N GLY A 221 -9.82 -18.59 19.00
CA GLY A 221 -10.88 -17.62 19.23
C GLY A 221 -10.43 -16.27 19.76
N ASP A 222 -9.16 -16.08 20.15
CA ASP A 222 -8.59 -14.74 20.31
C ASP A 222 -8.49 -14.03 18.96
N HIS A 223 -8.34 -12.71 18.97
CA HIS A 223 -8.32 -11.92 17.75
C HIS A 223 -6.99 -11.18 17.57
N LEU A 224 -6.52 -11.11 16.33
CA LEU A 224 -5.53 -10.14 15.88
C LEU A 224 -6.24 -8.90 15.35
N LEU A 225 -5.69 -7.73 15.66
CA LEU A 225 -6.05 -6.46 15.06
C LEU A 225 -4.88 -6.02 14.18
N ILE A 226 -5.14 -5.93 12.88
CA ILE A 226 -4.17 -5.63 11.83
C ILE A 226 -4.50 -4.24 11.28
N TYR A 227 -3.58 -3.29 11.45
CA TYR A 227 -3.87 -1.88 11.21
C TYR A 227 -3.71 -1.47 9.74
N HIS A 228 -4.49 -0.47 9.34
CA HIS A 228 -4.34 0.29 8.09
C HIS A 228 -4.41 -0.56 6.81
N VAL A 229 -5.36 -1.49 6.78
CA VAL A 229 -5.59 -2.41 5.65
C VAL A 229 -6.50 -1.83 4.56
N GLY A 230 -6.91 -0.56 4.63
CA GLY A 230 -8.01 -0.08 3.78
C GLY A 230 -7.67 0.15 2.31
N ALA A 231 -6.39 0.32 1.97
CA ALA A 231 -5.96 0.54 0.59
C ALA A 231 -5.53 -0.77 -0.08
N TYR A 232 -6.06 -1.04 -1.28
CA TYR A 232 -5.69 -2.19 -2.11
C TYR A 232 -5.87 -3.57 -1.45
N SER A 233 -6.68 -3.67 -0.41
CA SER A 233 -7.02 -4.95 0.22
C SER A 233 -8.09 -5.68 -0.58
N ASN A 234 -9.35 -5.41 -0.28
CA ASN A 234 -10.48 -6.13 -0.87
C ASN A 234 -10.57 -6.00 -2.39
N SER A 235 -10.02 -4.94 -2.97
CA SER A 235 -9.96 -4.76 -4.43
C SER A 235 -9.16 -5.84 -5.15
N PHE A 236 -8.23 -6.51 -4.45
CA PHE A 236 -7.44 -7.63 -4.98
C PHE A 236 -7.80 -8.97 -4.33
N SER A 237 -8.81 -9.01 -3.46
CA SER A 237 -9.23 -10.23 -2.80
C SER A 237 -9.80 -11.25 -3.79
N THR A 238 -9.54 -12.52 -3.51
CA THR A 238 -10.05 -13.66 -4.27
C THR A 238 -10.87 -14.57 -3.34
N LYS A 239 -11.52 -15.58 -3.92
CA LYS A 239 -12.18 -16.66 -3.17
C LYS A 239 -11.35 -17.94 -3.20
N PHE A 240 -10.03 -17.81 -3.16
CA PHE A 240 -9.13 -18.95 -3.15
C PHE A 240 -9.48 -19.89 -1.97
N ASN A 241 -9.42 -21.20 -2.21
CA ASN A 241 -9.91 -22.25 -1.29
C ASN A 241 -11.39 -22.11 -0.85
N GLY A 242 -12.19 -21.29 -1.53
CA GLY A 242 -13.62 -21.11 -1.22
C GLY A 242 -13.88 -20.22 0.00
N PHE A 243 -12.87 -19.56 0.56
CA PHE A 243 -13.06 -18.62 1.66
C PHE A 243 -13.81 -17.37 1.18
N GLN A 244 -14.75 -16.92 2.00
CA GLN A 244 -15.52 -15.71 1.73
C GLN A 244 -14.70 -14.47 2.07
N THR A 245 -14.98 -13.39 1.35
CA THR A 245 -14.37 -12.09 1.58
C THR A 245 -14.90 -11.43 2.86
N ILE A 246 -14.26 -10.32 3.23
CA ILE A 246 -14.40 -9.60 4.49
C ILE A 246 -15.84 -9.10 4.73
N LYS A 247 -16.27 -9.06 5.99
CA LYS A 247 -17.48 -8.34 6.43
C LYS A 247 -17.10 -6.95 6.91
N TYR A 248 -17.82 -5.94 6.44
CA TYR A 248 -17.59 -4.54 6.81
C TYR A 248 -18.50 -4.08 7.95
N PHE A 249 -17.89 -3.40 8.91
CA PHE A 249 -18.60 -2.65 9.94
C PHE A 249 -18.10 -1.21 9.88
N TYR A 250 -18.99 -0.28 9.52
CA TYR A 250 -18.65 1.13 9.45
C TYR A 250 -18.88 1.77 10.80
N ILE A 251 -17.84 2.37 11.36
CA ILE A 251 -17.89 3.10 12.62
C ILE A 251 -17.67 4.57 12.28
N TRP A 252 -18.64 5.40 12.63
CA TRP A 252 -18.50 6.86 12.56
C TRP A 252 -18.24 7.37 13.97
N LYS A 253 -17.19 8.19 14.13
CA LYS A 253 -16.86 8.85 15.38
C LYS A 253 -16.77 10.34 15.10
N ASP A 254 -17.66 11.10 15.74
CA ASP A 254 -17.70 12.57 15.69
C ASP A 254 -16.47 13.21 16.36
#